data_AF-A0A354Q4S1-F1
#
_entry.id   AF-A0A354Q4S1-F1
#
_cell.length_a   1.000
_cell.length_b   1.000
_cell.length_c   1.000
_cell.angle_alpha   90.00
_cell.angle_beta   90.00
_cell.angle_gamma   90.00
#
_symmetry.space_group_name_H-M   'P 1'
#
loop_
_entity.id
_entity.type
_entity.pdbx_description
1 polymer ?
#
loop_
_entity_poly.entity_id
_entity_poly.type
_entity_poly.pdbx_seq_one_letter_code
_entity_poly.pdbx_strand_id
1 'polypeptide(L)'
;MFYKPLYSQLLLILVFFTFIIGVFPLAAGDTNDKDQNIDPLLAKVYKQENVSEWWVSEKLDGVRAIWNGEKLHFRSGKLISAPDWFTENFP
;
A
#
# COMPACT_ATOMS: atom_id res chain seq x y z
N MET A 1 -3.63 48.94 -37.49
CA MET A 1 -3.54 49.01 -36.02
C MET A 1 -4.52 47.99 -35.44
N PHE A 2 -4.16 46.70 -35.47
CA PHE A 2 -5.03 45.58 -35.09
C PHE A 2 -4.65 45.13 -33.68
N TYR A 3 -5.43 45.54 -32.68
CA TYR A 3 -5.31 45.01 -31.32
C TYR A 3 -5.77 43.55 -31.32
N LYS A 4 -4.86 42.60 -31.11
CA LYS A 4 -5.20 41.20 -30.82
C LYS A 4 -5.90 41.18 -29.44
N PRO A 5 -7.05 40.52 -29.29
CA PRO A 5 -7.79 40.57 -28.03
C PRO A 5 -7.06 39.72 -26.99
N LEU A 6 -6.38 40.41 -26.06
CA LEU A 6 -5.63 39.81 -24.94
C LEU A 6 -6.50 38.84 -24.11
N TYR A 7 -7.80 39.11 -24.06
CA TYR A 7 -8.81 38.29 -23.39
C TYR A 7 -9.02 36.90 -24.00
N SER A 8 -8.81 36.75 -25.32
CA SER A 8 -8.98 35.46 -25.99
C SER A 8 -7.92 34.45 -25.57
N GLN A 9 -6.69 34.89 -25.32
CA GLN A 9 -5.62 34.03 -24.81
C GLN A 9 -5.83 33.67 -23.34
N LEU A 10 -6.30 34.63 -22.52
CA LEU A 10 -6.58 34.40 -21.11
C LEU A 10 -7.70 33.36 -20.92
N LEU A 11 -8.76 33.43 -21.73
CA LEU A 11 -9.89 32.49 -21.68
C LEU A 11 -9.47 31.07 -22.13
N LEU A 12 -8.60 30.96 -23.13
CA LEU A 12 -8.03 29.68 -23.57
C LEU A 12 -7.16 29.03 -22.48
N ILE A 13 -6.35 29.80 -21.76
CA ILE A 13 -5.54 29.29 -20.64
C ILE A 13 -6.42 28.78 -19.51
N LEU A 14 -7.51 29.48 -19.19
CA LEU A 14 -8.45 29.10 -18.12
C LEU A 14 -9.18 27.80 -18.46
N VAL A 15 -9.62 27.63 -19.71
CA VAL A 15 -10.24 26.38 -20.21
C VAL A 15 -9.23 25.23 -20.26
N PHE A 16 -7.97 25.50 -20.58
CA PHE A 16 -6.90 24.50 -20.49
C PHE A 16 -6.66 24.07 -19.04
N PHE A 17 -6.70 25.00 -18.09
CA PHE A 17 -6.52 24.69 -16.67
C PHE A 17 -7.66 23.85 -16.10
N THR A 18 -8.91 24.12 -16.48
CA THR A 18 -10.06 23.30 -16.05
C THR A 18 -10.04 21.92 -16.70
N PHE A 19 -9.52 21.80 -17.94
CA PHE A 19 -9.33 20.51 -18.59
C PHE A 19 -8.23 19.68 -17.93
N ILE A 20 -7.10 20.30 -17.53
CA ILE A 20 -6.03 19.61 -16.79
C ILE A 20 -6.53 19.10 -15.44
N ILE A 21 -7.30 19.90 -14.69
CA ILE A 21 -7.84 19.49 -13.39
C ILE A 21 -8.95 18.43 -13.55
N GLY A 22 -9.78 18.51 -14.60
CA GLY A 22 -10.87 17.56 -14.84
C GLY A 22 -10.46 16.23 -15.49
N VAL A 23 -9.26 16.16 -16.09
CA VAL A 23 -8.70 14.93 -16.70
C VAL A 23 -7.71 14.23 -15.79
N PHE A 24 -7.39 14.77 -14.60
CA PHE A 24 -6.76 13.96 -13.56
C PHE A 24 -7.72 12.82 -13.24
N PRO A 25 -7.43 11.58 -13.68
CA PRO A 25 -8.26 10.47 -13.30
C PRO A 25 -8.16 10.43 -11.78
N LEU A 26 -9.29 10.18 -11.13
CA LEU A 26 -9.34 9.65 -9.78
C LEU A 26 -8.75 8.23 -9.82
N ALA A 27 -7.49 8.11 -10.22
CA ALA A 27 -6.71 6.90 -10.12
C ALA A 27 -6.36 6.78 -8.64
N ALA A 28 -7.35 6.38 -7.83
CA ALA A 28 -7.14 5.73 -6.55
C ALA A 28 -6.59 4.30 -6.78
N GLY A 29 -5.70 4.14 -7.76
CA GLY A 29 -4.84 2.99 -7.87
C GLY A 29 -3.61 3.33 -7.05
N ASP A 30 -3.50 2.75 -5.87
CA ASP A 30 -2.32 2.87 -5.02
C ASP A 30 -1.10 2.42 -5.84
N THR A 31 -0.33 3.40 -6.33
CA THR A 31 0.86 3.18 -7.16
C THR A 31 2.07 2.76 -6.34
N ASN A 32 1.90 2.50 -5.03
CA ASN A 32 2.93 1.98 -4.14
C ASN A 32 2.93 0.44 -4.05
N ASP A 33 2.51 -0.28 -5.10
CA ASP A 33 2.76 -1.72 -5.25
C ASP A 33 4.24 -1.98 -5.62
N LYS A 34 5.17 -1.32 -4.93
CA LYS A 34 6.52 -1.85 -4.83
C LYS A 34 6.43 -2.92 -3.76
N ASP A 35 6.51 -4.17 -4.21
CA ASP A 35 6.64 -5.37 -3.38
C ASP A 35 7.53 -5.03 -2.17
N GLN A 36 6.90 -4.93 -0.99
CA GLN A 36 7.60 -4.46 0.20
C GLN A 36 8.66 -5.50 0.52
N ASN A 37 9.93 -5.07 0.64
CA ASN A 37 10.99 -6.00 1.04
C ASN A 37 10.83 -6.30 2.53
N ILE A 38 10.13 -7.39 2.84
CA ILE A 38 9.88 -7.86 4.19
C ILE A 38 10.79 -9.04 4.48
N ASP A 39 11.61 -8.92 5.53
CA ASP A 39 12.47 -9.98 6.05
C ASP A 39 11.86 -10.58 7.33
N PRO A 40 10.94 -11.56 7.24
CA PRO A 40 10.30 -12.12 8.42
C PRO A 40 11.25 -13.02 9.20
N LEU A 41 11.14 -12.97 10.54
CA LEU A 41 11.87 -13.85 11.45
C LEU A 41 11.61 -15.33 11.11
N LEU A 42 12.70 -16.09 10.98
CA LEU A 42 12.66 -17.53 10.71
C LEU A 42 12.99 -18.32 11.98
N ALA A 43 12.17 -19.33 12.26
CA ALA A 43 12.44 -20.27 13.34
C ALA A 43 13.61 -21.19 12.99
N LYS A 44 14.40 -21.56 14.00
CA LYS A 44 15.43 -22.60 13.90
C LYS A 44 14.85 -23.93 14.37
N VAL A 45 15.41 -25.02 13.88
CA VAL A 45 15.10 -26.36 14.39
C VAL A 45 15.66 -26.48 15.82
N TYR A 46 14.82 -26.89 16.76
CA TYR A 46 15.17 -27.07 18.16
C TYR A 46 16.25 -28.16 18.35
N LYS A 47 17.21 -27.91 19.23
CA LYS A 47 18.37 -28.79 19.48
C LYS A 47 18.50 -29.25 20.93
N GLN A 48 17.39 -29.47 21.63
CA GLN A 48 17.37 -29.96 23.02
C GLN A 48 18.07 -29.02 24.01
N GLU A 49 17.97 -27.71 23.77
CA GLU A 49 18.46 -26.66 24.66
C GLU A 49 17.47 -26.36 25.80
N ASN A 50 17.94 -25.71 26.87
CA ASN A 50 17.09 -25.35 28.01
C ASN A 50 16.00 -24.35 27.58
N VAL A 51 14.74 -24.71 27.83
CA VAL A 51 13.56 -23.93 27.44
C VAL A 51 13.02 -23.01 28.54
N SER A 52 13.60 -23.02 29.76
CA SER A 52 13.06 -22.28 30.91
C SER A 52 12.99 -20.76 30.74
N GLU A 53 13.78 -20.22 29.81
CA GLU A 53 13.84 -18.78 29.50
C GLU A 53 13.01 -18.39 28.27
N TRP A 54 12.23 -19.33 27.71
CA TRP A 54 11.51 -19.14 26.45
C TRP A 54 10.00 -19.19 26.63
N TRP A 55 9.32 -18.33 25.88
CA TRP A 55 7.88 -18.43 25.69
C TRP A 55 7.57 -19.51 24.66
N VAL A 56 6.64 -20.41 25.00
CA VAL A 56 6.23 -21.51 24.13
C VAL A 56 4.80 -21.28 23.66
N SER A 57 4.56 -21.53 22.37
CA SER A 57 3.24 -21.46 21.74
C SER A 57 3.06 -22.62 20.76
N GLU A 58 1.81 -22.94 20.45
CA GLU A 58 1.47 -23.94 19.43
C GLU A 58 1.89 -23.44 18.03
N LYS A 59 2.45 -24.33 17.21
CA LYS A 59 2.69 -24.03 15.80
C LYS A 59 1.37 -24.16 15.02
N LEU A 60 0.76 -23.03 14.69
CA LEU A 60 -0.39 -22.98 13.80
C LEU A 60 0.02 -23.28 12.34
N ASP A 61 -0.67 -24.20 11.68
CA ASP A 61 -0.43 -24.57 10.27
C ASP A 61 -1.30 -23.76 9.32
N GLY A 62 -1.11 -22.43 9.37
CA GLY A 62 -1.80 -21.47 8.51
C GLY A 62 -0.89 -20.81 7.49
N VAL A 63 -1.42 -19.79 6.83
CA VAL A 63 -0.64 -18.91 5.94
C VAL A 63 -0.18 -17.69 6.73
N ARG A 64 1.13 -17.42 6.72
CA ARG A 64 1.69 -16.25 7.42
C ARG A 64 1.33 -14.97 6.68
N ALA A 65 0.70 -14.04 7.40
CA ALA A 65 0.44 -12.67 6.97
C ALA A 65 1.19 -11.68 7.87
N ILE A 66 1.65 -10.59 7.29
CA ILE A 66 2.42 -9.53 7.97
C ILE A 66 1.62 -8.24 7.82
N TRP A 67 1.20 -7.66 8.94
CA TRP A 67 0.54 -6.37 8.99
C TRP A 67 1.58 -5.26 9.00
N ASN A 68 1.53 -4.33 8.05
CA ASN A 68 2.43 -3.19 7.99
C ASN A 68 1.85 -1.90 8.60
N GLY A 69 0.65 -1.96 9.20
CA GLY A 69 -0.10 -0.81 9.69
C GLY A 69 -1.28 -0.42 8.79
N GLU A 70 -1.31 -0.89 7.54
CA GLU A 70 -2.36 -0.54 6.57
C GLU A 70 -2.85 -1.75 5.76
N LYS A 71 -1.96 -2.68 5.43
CA LYS A 71 -2.20 -3.80 4.53
C LYS A 71 -1.53 -5.08 5.04
N LEU A 72 -2.09 -6.21 4.62
CA LEU A 72 -1.55 -7.53 4.88
C LEU A 72 -0.65 -7.98 3.73
N HIS A 73 0.54 -8.47 4.05
CA HIS A 73 1.51 -8.97 3.08
C HIS A 73 1.88 -10.43 3.37
N PHE A 74 2.10 -11.21 2.31
CA PHE A 74 2.70 -12.54 2.42
C PHE A 74 4.17 -12.42 2.84
N ARG A 75 4.77 -13.56 3.23
CA ARG A 75 6.23 -13.67 3.44
C ARG A 75 7.06 -13.19 2.23
N SER A 76 6.54 -13.31 1.01
CA SER A 76 7.25 -12.86 -0.19
C SER A 76 7.22 -11.34 -0.41
N GLY A 77 6.49 -10.58 0.41
CA GLY A 77 6.24 -9.15 0.20
C GLY A 77 4.92 -8.86 -0.51
N LYS A 78 4.38 -9.84 -1.25
CA LYS A 78 3.17 -9.66 -2.07
C LYS A 78 1.95 -9.31 -1.21
N LEU A 79 1.13 -8.39 -1.70
CA LEU A 79 -0.12 -7.99 -1.06
C LEU A 79 -1.13 -9.15 -0.95
N ILE A 80 -1.77 -9.25 0.22
CA ILE A 80 -2.92 -10.11 0.47
C ILE A 80 -4.19 -9.29 0.22
N SER A 81 -5.03 -9.75 -0.71
CA SER A 81 -6.35 -9.14 -0.95
C SER A 81 -7.33 -9.60 0.12
N ALA A 82 -7.24 -8.98 1.30
CA ALA A 82 -8.21 -9.14 2.37
C ALA A 82 -9.40 -8.20 2.14
N PRO A 83 -10.65 -8.62 2.44
CA PRO A 83 -11.79 -7.71 2.44
C PRO A 83 -11.63 -6.59 3.46
N ASP A 84 -12.14 -5.39 3.15
CA ASP A 84 -11.95 -4.20 4.00
C ASP A 84 -12.44 -4.41 5.44
N TRP A 85 -13.57 -5.10 5.62
CA TRP A 85 -14.14 -5.40 6.94
C TRP A 85 -13.22 -6.23 7.83
N PHE A 86 -12.27 -6.98 7.25
CA PHE A 86 -11.35 -7.84 8.00
C PHE A 86 -10.25 -7.03 8.69
N THR A 87 -9.77 -5.95 8.04
CA THR A 87 -8.66 -5.11 8.53
C THR A 87 -9.14 -3.79 9.15
N GLU A 88 -10.43 -3.49 9.11
CA GLU A 88 -11.01 -2.20 9.54
C GLU A 88 -10.61 -1.76 10.95
N ASN A 89 -10.46 -2.70 11.89
CA ASN A 89 -10.15 -2.43 13.30
C ASN A 89 -8.76 -2.90 13.70
N PHE A 90 -7.88 -3.11 12.73
CA PHE A 90 -6.48 -3.41 13.03
C PHE A 90 -5.80 -2.13 13.56
N PRO A 91 -4.81 -2.28 14.45
CA PRO A 91 -4.12 -1.15 15.06
C PRO A 91 -3.26 -0.37 14.07
#